data_AF-A0A9N9G7V8-F1
#
_entry.id   AF-A0A9N9G7V8-F1
#
_cell.length_a   1.000
_cell.length_b   1.000
_cell.length_c   1.000
_cell.angle_alpha   90.00
_cell.angle_beta   90.00
_cell.angle_gamma   90.00
#
_symmetry.space_group_name_H-M   'P 1'
#
loop_
_entity.id
_entity.type
_entity.pdbx_description
1 polymer ?
#
loop_
_entity_poly.entity_id
_entity_poly.type
_entity_poly.pdbx_seq_one_letter_code
_entity_poly.pdbx_strand_id
1 'polypeptide(L)'
;IKKYPWEIITRPLQTSRKAPKSSNKAKRTPKQPSVDISISESVREANKISVGNQEYLIGLETLEVQTMVKAIIKEFADIKTTLTLRELWTPSAQTRAKGIPRPQNAFMLHRKDVSKEFCRARQPLSVCDSSIIASSRWNSYGGREKKFWTDLALVAKTLHSYMYQ
;
A
#
# COMPACT_ATOMS: atom_id res chain seq x y z
N ILE A 1 47.85 -11.75 59.90
CA ILE A 1 46.87 -11.50 61.00
C ILE A 1 46.18 -10.18 60.64
N LYS A 2 44.91 -10.02 60.24
CA LYS A 2 43.64 -10.64 60.64
C LYS A 2 42.59 -10.43 59.52
N LYS A 3 41.81 -11.50 59.29
CA LYS A 3 40.35 -11.63 59.04
C LYS A 3 39.59 -10.52 58.30
N TYR A 4 38.85 -10.92 57.26
CA TYR A 4 37.48 -10.48 56.97
C TYR A 4 36.63 -11.64 56.42
N PRO A 5 35.30 -11.60 56.58
CA PRO A 5 34.50 -12.73 57.07
C PRO A 5 33.38 -13.17 56.10
N TRP A 6 32.73 -14.30 56.44
CA TRP A 6 31.34 -14.72 56.16
C TRP A 6 30.42 -13.58 55.61
N GLU A 7 29.60 -13.76 54.57
CA GLU A 7 28.39 -14.61 54.57
C GLU A 7 27.91 -15.05 53.18
N ILE A 8 27.39 -16.27 53.19
CA ILE A 8 26.52 -16.88 52.18
C ILE A 8 25.14 -16.20 52.29
N ILE A 9 24.71 -15.51 51.22
CA ILE A 9 23.31 -15.10 51.06
C ILE A 9 22.74 -15.83 49.84
N THR A 10 21.97 -16.88 50.13
CA THR A 10 21.10 -17.58 49.20
C THR A 10 20.03 -16.62 48.67
N ARG A 11 20.09 -16.27 47.38
CA ARG A 11 18.97 -15.63 46.68
C ARG A 11 17.98 -16.70 46.21
N PRO A 12 16.69 -16.65 46.58
CA PRO A 12 15.70 -17.51 45.96
C PRO A 12 15.44 -17.07 44.51
N LEU A 13 15.47 -18.05 43.60
CA LEU A 13 15.08 -17.93 42.21
C LEU A 13 13.59 -17.57 42.14
N GLN A 14 13.26 -16.28 41.97
CA GLN A 14 11.90 -15.88 41.59
C GLN A 14 11.67 -16.25 40.12
N THR A 15 11.18 -17.46 39.88
CA THR A 15 10.59 -17.80 38.58
C THR A 15 9.27 -17.04 38.44
N SER A 16 9.32 -15.85 37.83
CA SER A 16 8.13 -15.18 37.33
C SER A 16 7.52 -16.03 36.23
N ARG A 17 6.53 -16.85 36.59
CA ARG A 17 5.63 -17.49 35.63
C ARG A 17 4.83 -16.38 34.96
N LYS A 18 5.29 -15.90 33.80
CA LYS A 18 4.45 -15.11 32.90
C LYS A 18 3.25 -15.98 32.53
N ALA A 19 2.07 -15.58 33.00
CA ALA A 19 0.81 -16.12 32.55
C ALA A 19 0.74 -16.03 31.00
N PRO A 20 0.25 -17.06 30.31
CA PRO A 20 0.01 -16.96 28.89
C PRO A 20 -1.04 -15.86 28.65
N LYS A 21 -0.65 -14.79 27.96
CA LYS A 21 -1.61 -13.82 27.41
C LYS A 21 -2.51 -14.58 26.46
N SER A 22 -3.74 -14.88 26.88
CA SER A 22 -4.77 -15.39 25.98
C SER A 22 -4.98 -14.33 24.90
N SER A 23 -4.47 -14.60 23.70
CA SER A 23 -4.79 -13.83 22.52
C SER A 23 -6.22 -14.16 22.14
N ASN A 24 -7.19 -13.55 22.84
CA ASN A 24 -8.54 -13.39 22.34
C ASN A 24 -8.47 -12.47 21.12
N LYS A 25 -8.05 -13.03 19.98
CA LYS A 25 -8.39 -12.51 18.65
C LYS A 25 -9.90 -12.69 18.56
N ALA A 26 -10.63 -11.71 19.11
CA ALA A 26 -12.03 -11.54 18.75
C ALA A 26 -12.09 -11.59 17.22
N LYS A 27 -12.84 -12.55 16.67
CA LYS A 27 -13.15 -12.61 15.24
C LYS A 27 -13.81 -11.29 14.90
N ARG A 28 -13.02 -10.31 14.46
CA ARG A 28 -13.52 -9.04 13.95
C ARG A 28 -14.37 -9.40 12.74
N THR A 29 -15.67 -9.15 12.87
CA THR A 29 -16.59 -9.23 11.74
C THR A 29 -16.02 -8.42 10.58
N PRO A 30 -16.13 -8.89 9.33
CA PRO A 30 -15.68 -8.12 8.18
C PRO A 30 -16.34 -6.74 8.23
N LYS A 31 -15.54 -5.68 8.33
CA LYS A 31 -16.07 -4.32 8.25
C LYS A 31 -16.63 -4.13 6.86
N GLN A 32 -17.92 -3.83 6.78
CA GLN A 32 -18.54 -3.43 5.53
C GLN A 32 -18.31 -1.93 5.30
N PRO A 33 -18.17 -1.50 4.03
CA PRO A 33 -18.11 -0.09 3.71
C PRO A 33 -19.45 0.58 4.08
N SER A 34 -19.36 1.84 4.51
CA SER A 34 -20.52 2.63 4.95
C SER A 34 -21.35 3.20 3.81
N VAL A 35 -20.84 3.09 2.57
CA VAL A 35 -21.49 3.60 1.35
C VAL A 35 -22.08 2.47 0.53
N ASP A 36 -23.19 2.75 -0.15
CA ASP A 36 -23.77 1.84 -1.11
C ASP A 36 -22.88 1.75 -2.37
N ILE A 37 -22.32 0.56 -2.64
CA ILE A 37 -21.41 0.32 -3.77
C ILE A 37 -22.20 0.05 -5.08
N SER A 38 -23.52 0.18 -5.05
CA SER A 38 -24.45 -0.09 -6.15
C SER A 38 -24.26 0.75 -7.41
N ILE A 39 -23.31 1.70 -7.45
CA ILE A 39 -22.86 2.30 -8.72
C ILE A 39 -22.53 1.18 -9.69
N SER A 40 -23.12 1.27 -10.88
CA SER A 40 -22.93 0.24 -11.90
C SER A 40 -21.44 0.13 -12.23
N GLU A 41 -20.97 -1.11 -12.26
CA GLU A 41 -19.60 -1.43 -12.62
C GLU A 41 -19.22 -0.84 -13.99
N SER A 42 -20.20 -0.71 -14.89
CA SER A 42 -20.07 -0.03 -16.19
C SER A 42 -19.61 1.42 -16.09
N VAL A 43 -20.12 2.21 -15.14
CA VAL A 43 -19.71 3.62 -14.96
C VAL A 43 -18.28 3.69 -14.43
N ARG A 44 -17.89 2.76 -13.55
CA ARG A 44 -16.53 2.71 -13.01
C ARG A 44 -15.52 2.25 -14.07
N GLU A 45 -15.89 1.27 -14.88
CA GLU A 45 -15.03 0.70 -15.92
C GLU A 45 -14.80 1.68 -17.08
N ALA A 46 -15.79 2.51 -17.44
CA ALA A 46 -15.67 3.53 -18.49
C ALA A 46 -14.59 4.59 -18.19
N ASN A 47 -14.21 4.76 -16.91
CA ASN A 47 -13.24 5.75 -16.47
C ASN A 47 -11.80 5.22 -16.39
N LYS A 48 -11.57 3.94 -16.76
CA LYS A 48 -10.24 3.34 -16.72
C LYS A 48 -9.52 3.43 -18.06
N ILE A 49 -8.21 3.54 -17.97
CA ILE A 49 -7.28 3.64 -19.09
C ILE A 49 -6.40 2.39 -19.08
N SER A 50 -6.28 1.72 -20.22
CA SER A 50 -5.33 0.62 -20.38
C SER A 50 -3.89 1.14 -20.17
N VAL A 51 -3.08 0.37 -19.45
CA VAL A 51 -1.67 0.66 -19.20
C VAL A 51 -0.89 0.74 -20.51
N GLY A 52 -1.25 -0.09 -21.50
CA GLY A 52 -0.68 -0.07 -22.86
C GLY A 52 -0.77 1.28 -23.56
N ASN A 53 -1.83 2.04 -23.28
CA ASN A 53 -2.09 3.33 -23.93
C ASN A 53 -1.36 4.51 -23.27
N GLN A 54 -0.44 4.27 -22.34
CA GLN A 54 0.19 5.31 -21.52
C GLN A 54 1.68 5.54 -21.84
N GLU A 55 2.18 5.00 -22.95
CA GLU A 55 3.61 5.11 -23.34
C GLU A 55 4.11 6.55 -23.46
N TYR A 56 3.24 7.47 -23.88
CA TYR A 56 3.59 8.89 -24.06
C TYR A 56 3.98 9.61 -22.76
N LEU A 57 3.77 9.00 -21.60
CA LEU A 57 4.04 9.61 -20.29
C LEU A 57 5.47 9.35 -19.76
N ILE A 58 6.30 8.59 -20.49
CA ILE A 58 7.64 8.15 -20.05
C ILE A 58 8.73 9.27 -20.12
N GLY A 59 8.42 10.44 -20.69
CA GLY A 59 9.46 11.38 -21.15
C GLY A 59 10.13 12.28 -20.11
N LEU A 60 9.81 12.20 -18.81
CA LEU A 60 10.26 13.20 -17.83
C LEU A 60 11.11 12.66 -16.68
N GLU A 61 11.33 11.34 -16.63
CA GLU A 61 12.03 10.66 -15.54
C GLU A 61 13.43 10.17 -15.94
N THR A 62 14.20 9.63 -14.97
CA THR A 62 15.55 9.08 -15.21
C THR A 62 15.50 7.84 -16.11
N LEU A 63 16.60 7.53 -16.82
CA LEU A 63 16.68 6.39 -17.74
C LEU A 63 16.29 5.04 -17.10
N GLU A 64 16.66 4.85 -15.83
CA GLU A 64 16.28 3.67 -15.05
C GLU A 64 14.76 3.57 -14.90
N VAL A 65 14.12 4.66 -14.45
CA VAL A 65 12.67 4.72 -14.29
C VAL A 65 11.96 4.49 -15.63
N GLN A 66 12.45 5.12 -16.70
CA GLN A 66 11.89 4.91 -18.05
C GLN A 66 11.94 3.44 -18.48
N THR A 67 13.05 2.76 -18.18
CA THR A 67 13.23 1.34 -18.52
C THR A 67 12.25 0.46 -17.74
N MET A 68 12.08 0.72 -16.44
CA MET A 68 11.12 0.01 -15.60
C MET A 68 9.68 0.22 -16.07
N VAL A 69 9.30 1.47 -16.40
CA VAL A 69 7.95 1.78 -16.88
C VAL A 69 7.68 1.11 -18.23
N LYS A 70 8.63 1.12 -19.16
CA LYS A 70 8.49 0.39 -20.45
C LYS A 70 8.29 -1.11 -20.23
N ALA A 71 9.01 -1.71 -19.28
CA ALA A 71 8.83 -3.12 -18.94
C ALA A 71 7.41 -3.40 -18.40
N ILE A 72 6.90 -2.54 -17.50
CA ILE A 72 5.54 -2.62 -16.97
C ILE A 72 4.51 -2.51 -18.09
N ILE A 73 4.65 -1.52 -18.98
CA ILE A 73 3.71 -1.31 -20.08
C ILE A 73 3.66 -2.53 -21.00
N LYS A 74 4.83 -3.07 -21.35
CA LYS A 74 4.93 -4.25 -22.21
C LYS A 74 4.29 -5.49 -21.58
N GLU A 75 4.51 -5.73 -20.29
CA GLU A 75 4.03 -6.94 -19.59
C GLU A 75 2.54 -6.86 -19.21
N PHE A 76 2.04 -5.66 -18.93
CA PHE A 76 0.72 -5.44 -18.32
C PHE A 76 -0.19 -4.53 -19.15
N ALA A 77 -0.03 -4.51 -20.47
CA ALA A 77 -0.77 -3.61 -21.37
C ALA A 77 -2.30 -3.68 -21.21
N ASP A 78 -2.84 -4.86 -20.93
CA ASP A 78 -4.27 -5.14 -20.74
C ASP A 78 -4.83 -4.68 -19.38
N ILE A 79 -3.97 -4.47 -18.38
CA ILE A 79 -4.41 -3.96 -17.09
C ILE A 79 -4.91 -2.54 -17.27
N LYS A 80 -6.03 -2.24 -16.61
CA LYS A 80 -6.65 -0.91 -16.65
C LYS A 80 -6.58 -0.26 -15.28
N THR A 81 -6.21 1.02 -15.27
CA THR A 81 -6.15 1.85 -14.07
C THR A 81 -7.02 3.08 -14.26
N THR A 82 -7.58 3.61 -13.17
CA THR A 82 -8.30 4.88 -13.23
C THR A 82 -7.33 6.05 -13.38
N LEU A 83 -6.26 6.04 -12.58
CA LEU A 83 -5.18 7.01 -12.65
C LEU A 83 -4.17 6.61 -13.73
N THR A 84 -3.50 7.61 -14.29
CA THR A 84 -2.32 7.35 -15.11
C THR A 84 -1.19 6.77 -14.25
N LEU A 85 -0.27 6.03 -14.87
CA LEU A 85 0.92 5.49 -14.22
C LEU A 85 1.67 6.59 -13.44
N ARG A 86 1.82 7.76 -14.07
CA ARG A 86 2.44 8.94 -13.46
C ARG A 86 1.72 9.43 -12.22
N GLU A 87 0.42 9.59 -12.30
CA GLU A 87 -0.40 9.98 -11.15
C GLU A 87 -0.35 8.93 -10.03
N LEU A 88 -0.20 7.64 -10.34
CA LEU A 88 -0.10 6.59 -9.34
C LEU A 88 1.18 6.74 -8.50
N TRP A 89 2.36 6.76 -9.12
CA TRP A 89 3.62 6.82 -8.38
C TRP A 89 3.94 8.19 -7.77
N THR A 90 3.31 9.25 -8.27
CA THR A 90 3.50 10.60 -7.70
C THR A 90 2.96 10.64 -6.28
N PRO A 91 3.74 11.07 -5.27
CA PRO A 91 3.26 11.24 -3.90
C PRO A 91 2.05 12.17 -3.82
N SER A 92 1.16 11.96 -2.85
CA SER A 92 0.08 12.91 -2.61
C SER A 92 0.66 14.26 -2.19
N ALA A 93 0.27 15.34 -2.86
CA ALA A 93 0.70 16.71 -2.50
C ALA A 93 0.22 17.12 -1.09
N GLN A 94 -0.93 16.58 -0.67
CA GLN A 94 -1.51 16.84 0.64
C GLN A 94 -1.01 15.81 1.64
N THR A 95 0.22 15.97 2.12
CA THR A 95 0.70 15.19 3.27
C THR A 95 0.55 16.03 4.54
N ARG A 96 -0.04 15.45 5.59
CA ARG A 96 -0.02 16.05 6.95
C ARG A 96 1.33 15.83 7.64
N ALA A 97 2.25 15.12 7.00
CA ALA A 97 3.55 14.79 7.57
C ALA A 97 4.45 16.04 7.49
N LYS A 98 5.08 16.38 8.62
CA LYS A 98 6.02 17.51 8.69
C LYS A 98 7.41 17.21 8.09
N GLY A 99 7.57 16.11 7.35
CA GLY A 99 8.86 15.64 6.86
C GLY A 99 8.73 14.76 5.62
N ILE A 100 9.84 14.11 5.23
CA ILE A 100 9.91 13.28 4.03
C ILE A 100 8.82 12.19 4.10
N PRO A 101 7.87 12.16 3.14
CA PRO A 101 6.82 11.15 3.14
C PRO A 101 7.42 9.76 2.93
N ARG A 102 6.78 8.72 3.47
CA ARG A 102 7.18 7.32 3.21
C ARG A 102 6.96 7.00 1.72
N PRO A 103 7.82 6.18 1.09
CA PRO A 103 7.55 5.67 -0.25
C PRO A 103 6.24 4.87 -0.27
N GLN A 104 5.52 4.95 -1.38
CA GLN A 104 4.23 4.27 -1.55
C GLN A 104 4.45 2.78 -1.84
N ASN A 105 3.80 1.90 -1.08
CA ASN A 105 3.81 0.46 -1.35
C ASN A 105 2.70 0.08 -2.35
N ALA A 106 2.74 -1.17 -2.84
CA ALA A 106 1.82 -1.68 -3.85
C ALA A 106 0.34 -1.54 -3.47
N PHE A 107 -0.01 -1.87 -2.22
CA PHE A 107 -1.38 -1.74 -1.73
C PHE A 107 -1.83 -0.27 -1.65
N MET A 108 -0.93 0.65 -1.29
CA MET A 108 -1.23 2.07 -1.24
C MET A 108 -1.50 2.64 -2.63
N LEU A 109 -0.74 2.21 -3.64
CA LEU A 109 -0.98 2.57 -5.04
C LEU A 109 -2.34 2.04 -5.52
N HIS A 110 -2.65 0.76 -5.24
CA HIS A 110 -3.93 0.17 -5.58
C HIS A 110 -5.11 0.91 -4.92
N ARG A 111 -5.02 1.18 -3.61
CA ARG A 111 -6.08 1.91 -2.88
C ARG A 111 -6.26 3.33 -3.41
N LYS A 112 -5.17 3.99 -3.83
CA LYS A 112 -5.23 5.31 -4.46
C LYS A 112 -6.03 5.27 -5.76
N ASP A 113 -5.81 4.25 -6.59
CA ASP A 113 -6.58 4.04 -7.81
C ASP A 113 -8.07 3.79 -7.52
N VAL A 114 -8.37 2.90 -6.58
CA VAL A 114 -9.75 2.61 -6.13
C VAL A 114 -10.44 3.86 -5.61
N SER A 115 -9.77 4.67 -4.79
CA SER A 115 -10.33 5.93 -4.30
C SER A 115 -10.70 6.88 -5.46
N LYS A 116 -9.85 6.93 -6.50
CA LYS A 116 -10.10 7.79 -7.66
C LYS A 116 -11.24 7.26 -8.54
N GLU A 117 -11.36 5.95 -8.70
CA GLU A 117 -12.47 5.30 -9.43
C GLU A 117 -13.83 5.80 -8.95
N PHE A 118 -14.02 5.77 -7.63
CA PHE A 118 -15.26 6.21 -6.99
C PHE A 118 -15.42 7.74 -6.99
N CYS A 119 -14.32 8.48 -6.86
CA CYS A 119 -14.33 9.94 -7.01
C CYS A 119 -14.82 10.37 -8.41
N ARG A 120 -14.36 9.71 -9.49
CA ARG A 120 -14.84 9.97 -10.86
C ARG A 120 -16.30 9.58 -11.06
N ALA A 121 -16.76 8.55 -10.36
CA ALA A 121 -18.17 8.16 -10.32
C ALA A 121 -19.06 9.08 -9.45
N ARG A 122 -18.57 10.25 -9.03
CA ARG A 122 -19.28 11.22 -8.16
C ARG A 122 -19.67 10.66 -6.78
N GLN A 123 -18.94 9.65 -6.30
CA GLN A 123 -19.13 9.06 -4.98
C GLN A 123 -17.79 8.99 -4.22
N PRO A 124 -17.25 10.14 -3.77
CA PRO A 124 -15.97 10.16 -3.07
C PRO A 124 -16.01 9.27 -1.82
N LEU A 125 -15.03 8.36 -1.70
CA LEU A 125 -14.94 7.46 -0.57
C LEU A 125 -14.16 8.06 0.59
N SER A 126 -14.53 7.69 1.81
CA SER A 126 -13.66 7.90 2.96
C SER A 126 -12.39 7.05 2.85
N VAL A 127 -11.36 7.42 3.62
CA VAL A 127 -10.14 6.60 3.73
C VAL A 127 -10.46 5.19 4.23
N CYS A 128 -11.44 5.05 5.13
CA CYS A 128 -11.85 3.76 5.66
C CYS A 128 -12.55 2.90 4.59
N ASP A 129 -13.52 3.46 3.86
CA ASP A 129 -14.28 2.71 2.85
C ASP A 129 -13.37 2.31 1.67
N SER A 130 -12.54 3.24 1.19
CA SER A 130 -11.56 2.93 0.14
C SER A 130 -10.60 1.83 0.57
N SER A 131 -10.19 1.79 1.84
CA SER A 131 -9.35 0.70 2.36
C SER A 131 -10.07 -0.64 2.43
N ILE A 132 -11.35 -0.66 2.80
CA ILE A 132 -12.15 -1.89 2.86
C ILE A 132 -12.32 -2.45 1.45
N ILE A 133 -12.74 -1.61 0.50
CA ILE A 133 -12.97 -2.00 -0.89
C ILE A 133 -11.65 -2.45 -1.56
N ALA A 134 -10.58 -1.68 -1.39
CA ALA A 134 -9.27 -2.05 -1.92
C ALA A 134 -8.74 -3.36 -1.32
N SER A 135 -8.95 -3.59 -0.02
CA SER A 135 -8.57 -4.87 0.61
C SER A 135 -9.34 -6.05 0.03
N SER A 136 -10.64 -5.89 -0.21
CA SER A 136 -11.47 -6.93 -0.83
C SER A 136 -10.95 -7.27 -2.23
N ARG A 137 -10.75 -6.25 -3.08
CA ARG A 137 -10.23 -6.41 -4.45
C ARG A 137 -8.81 -6.98 -4.49
N TRP A 138 -7.94 -6.52 -3.60
CA TRP A 138 -6.58 -7.04 -3.48
C TRP A 138 -6.55 -8.54 -3.18
N ASN A 139 -7.49 -9.01 -2.34
CA ASN A 139 -7.58 -10.42 -2.01
C ASN A 139 -8.13 -11.27 -3.17
N SER A 140 -9.00 -10.70 -4.03
CA SER A 140 -9.49 -11.37 -5.24
C SER A 140 -8.48 -11.39 -6.39
N TYR A 141 -7.46 -10.53 -6.38
CA TYR A 141 -6.46 -10.48 -7.44
C TYR A 141 -5.57 -11.73 -7.51
N GLY A 142 -5.29 -12.15 -8.74
CA GLY A 142 -4.30 -13.17 -9.06
C GLY A 142 -2.88 -12.69 -8.80
N GLY A 143 -1.92 -13.60 -9.00
CA GLY A 143 -0.50 -13.27 -8.86
C GLY A 143 -0.04 -12.20 -9.85
N ARG A 144 -0.63 -12.18 -11.05
CA ARG A 144 -0.27 -11.25 -12.13
C ARG A 144 -0.62 -9.80 -11.80
N GLU A 145 -1.84 -9.53 -11.36
CA GLU A 145 -2.27 -8.16 -10.99
C GLU A 145 -1.50 -7.67 -9.77
N LYS A 146 -1.22 -8.55 -8.79
CA LYS A 146 -0.36 -8.22 -7.65
C LYS A 146 1.06 -7.90 -8.07
N LYS A 147 1.60 -8.60 -9.08
CA LYS A 147 2.91 -8.31 -9.66
C LYS A 147 2.94 -6.92 -10.29
N PHE A 148 1.94 -6.56 -11.10
CA PHE A 148 1.80 -5.21 -11.65
C PHE A 148 1.90 -4.11 -10.57
N TRP A 149 1.13 -4.23 -9.49
CA TRP A 149 1.18 -3.24 -8.40
C TRP A 149 2.52 -3.24 -7.65
N THR A 150 3.19 -4.39 -7.59
CA THR A 150 4.51 -4.53 -6.94
C THR A 150 5.60 -3.87 -7.77
N ASP A 151 5.61 -4.11 -9.09
CA ASP A 151 6.56 -3.49 -10.02
C ASP A 151 6.36 -1.98 -10.06
N LEU A 152 5.11 -1.52 -10.03
CA LEU A 152 4.79 -0.09 -9.94
C LEU A 152 5.26 0.54 -8.62
N ALA A 153 5.19 -0.19 -7.51
CA ALA A 153 5.71 0.27 -6.23
C ALA A 153 7.24 0.36 -6.22
N LEU A 154 7.92 -0.48 -6.98
CA LEU A 154 9.36 -0.38 -7.16
C LEU A 154 9.72 0.91 -7.90
N VAL A 155 9.00 1.25 -8.97
CA VAL A 155 9.16 2.54 -9.67
C VAL A 155 8.96 3.71 -8.70
N ALA A 156 7.88 3.68 -7.91
CA ALA A 156 7.60 4.73 -6.93
C ALA A 156 8.70 4.86 -5.86
N LYS A 157 9.30 3.73 -5.45
CA LYS A 157 10.42 3.71 -4.50
C LYS A 157 11.69 4.31 -5.11
N THR A 158 12.01 3.95 -6.36
CA THR A 158 13.16 4.48 -7.10
C THR A 158 13.03 5.98 -7.32
N LEU A 159 11.85 6.47 -7.71
CA LEU A 159 11.57 7.91 -7.80
C LEU A 159 11.70 8.61 -6.45
N HIS A 160 11.20 7.98 -5.38
CA HIS A 160 11.31 8.53 -4.03
C HIS A 160 12.76 8.69 -3.57
N SER A 161 13.65 7.72 -3.88
CA SER A 161 15.08 7.88 -3.61
C SER A 161 15.69 9.05 -4.37
N TYR A 162 15.33 9.25 -5.64
CA TYR A 162 15.85 10.40 -6.40
C TYR A 162 15.36 11.77 -5.87
N MET A 163 14.19 11.83 -5.25
CA MET A 163 13.62 13.07 -4.74
C MET A 163 14.10 13.47 -3.34
N TYR A 164 14.50 12.51 -2.51
CA TYR A 164 14.70 12.71 -1.07
C TYR A 164 15.99 12.10 -0.49
N GLN A 165 16.89 11.56 -1.32
CA GLN A 165 18.28 11.30 -0.95
C GLN A 165 19.10 12.57 -1.06
#